data_AF-A0A257LBC8-F1
#
_entry.id   AF-A0A257LBC8-F1
#
_cell.length_a   1.000
_cell.length_b   1.000
_cell.length_c   1.000
_cell.angle_alpha   90.00
_cell.angle_beta   90.00
_cell.angle_gamma   90.00
#
_symmetry.space_group_name_H-M   'P 1'
#
loop_
_entity.id
_entity.type
_entity.pdbx_description
1 polymer ?
#
loop_
_entity_poly.entity_id
_entity_poly.type
_entity_poly.pdbx_seq_one_letter_code
_entity_poly.pdbx_strand_id
1 'polypeptide(L)'
;MGIFSFFSKEKKDRLDQGLEKTKTSLLDKISKALVGKSSVDDAFLDDLEEILVSSDVGIETTLKIIDRLQKRVTKDKYVGVTELNNLLKEEVGKLMDENKSDIPTDFTDLKGVKPYVVMVVGVNGVGKTTTIGKMANQYKKVGKKVVLGAGDTFRAAAVEQLKIWGSRNDVPVISHGMNTDPASVAFDTIKQAVDMDADVVIIDTAGRLHNKIGLMDELSKIKRVMQKVIPTAPHEILLVLDASTGQNAFEQAKQFTAATEVNALALTKLDGTAKGGVVIGVADQFHIPVKYIGVGEGIEDLQLFNKQEFVDSLFKS
;
A
#
# COMPACT_ATOMS: atom_id res chain seq x y z
N MET A 1 16.55 -4.84 25.20
CA MET A 1 15.65 -3.73 24.80
C MET A 1 16.27 -2.74 23.81
N GLY A 2 17.60 -2.70 23.57
CA GLY A 2 18.21 -1.69 22.68
C GLY A 2 18.08 -1.92 21.16
N ILE A 3 18.08 -3.17 20.70
CA ILE A 3 18.11 -3.49 19.26
C ILE A 3 16.75 -3.22 18.58
N PHE A 4 15.64 -3.61 19.21
CA PHE A 4 14.28 -3.33 18.68
C PHE A 4 13.97 -1.82 18.60
N SER A 5 14.43 -1.03 19.57
CA SER A 5 14.28 0.43 19.56
C SER A 5 15.11 1.11 18.47
N PHE A 6 16.27 0.54 18.11
CA PHE A 6 17.10 1.06 17.03
C PHE A 6 16.45 0.79 15.65
N PHE A 7 15.93 -0.43 15.45
CA PHE A 7 15.20 -0.79 14.21
C PHE A 7 13.90 0.01 14.03
N SER A 8 13.18 0.32 15.11
CA SER A 8 12.00 1.19 15.00
C SER A 8 12.38 2.62 14.67
N LYS A 9 13.49 3.12 15.21
CA LYS A 9 13.99 4.47 14.92
C LYS A 9 14.43 4.60 13.45
N GLU A 10 15.21 3.66 12.93
CA GLU A 10 15.66 3.71 11.53
C GLU A 10 14.47 3.60 10.55
N LYS A 11 13.48 2.75 10.84
CA LYS A 11 12.24 2.67 10.05
C LYS A 11 11.49 4.01 10.04
N LYS A 12 11.34 4.63 11.21
CA LYS A 12 10.72 5.95 11.34
C LYS A 12 11.49 7.03 10.60
N ASP A 13 12.82 7.04 10.69
CA ASP A 13 13.65 8.01 9.96
C ASP A 13 13.51 7.86 8.44
N ARG A 14 13.42 6.62 7.92
CA ARG A 14 13.14 6.37 6.50
C ARG A 14 11.72 6.78 6.09
N LEU A 15 10.74 6.61 6.98
CA LEU A 15 9.37 7.07 6.74
C LEU A 15 9.31 8.61 6.68
N ASP A 16 9.93 9.28 7.64
CA ASP A 16 10.06 10.74 7.67
C ASP A 16 10.73 11.24 6.37
N GLN A 17 11.85 10.64 5.96
CA GLN A 17 12.51 10.96 4.68
C GLN A 17 11.62 10.70 3.47
N GLY A 18 10.91 9.56 3.47
CA GLY A 18 10.02 9.18 2.39
C GLY A 18 8.84 10.13 2.21
N LEU A 19 8.37 10.75 3.29
CA LEU A 19 7.23 11.67 3.28
C LEU A 19 7.63 13.15 3.21
N GLU A 20 8.91 13.47 3.35
CA GLU A 20 9.41 14.84 3.49
C GLU A 20 8.89 15.78 2.38
N LYS A 21 8.89 15.34 1.11
CA LYS A 21 8.38 16.16 0.00
C LYS A 21 6.87 16.43 0.11
N THR A 22 6.09 15.43 0.50
CA THR A 22 4.64 15.57 0.67
C THR A 22 4.33 16.46 1.88
N LYS A 23 5.00 16.19 3.02
CA LYS A 23 4.90 17.00 4.23
C LYS A 23 5.21 18.46 3.94
N THR A 24 6.39 18.75 3.37
CA THR A 24 6.81 20.14 3.11
C THR A 24 5.85 20.82 2.14
N SER A 25 5.43 20.14 1.08
CA SER A 25 4.44 20.71 0.15
C SER A 25 3.10 21.04 0.83
N LEU A 26 2.60 20.16 1.70
CA LEU A 26 1.34 20.35 2.41
C LEU A 26 1.45 21.45 3.48
N LEU A 27 2.46 21.38 4.36
CA LEU A 27 2.65 22.33 5.45
C LEU A 27 3.00 23.73 4.94
N ASP A 28 3.75 23.87 3.84
CA ASP A 28 4.04 25.16 3.22
C ASP A 28 2.76 25.82 2.69
N LYS A 29 1.87 25.05 2.06
CA LYS A 29 0.58 25.55 1.57
C LYS A 29 -0.31 25.98 2.73
N ILE A 30 -0.44 25.16 3.78
CA ILE A 30 -1.23 25.48 4.98
C ILE A 30 -0.68 26.72 5.68
N SER A 31 0.64 26.80 5.87
CA SER A 31 1.29 27.94 6.53
C SER A 31 1.04 29.24 5.78
N LYS A 32 1.09 29.22 4.44
CA LYS A 32 0.77 30.38 3.59
C LYS A 32 -0.68 30.83 3.73
N ALA A 33 -1.64 29.90 3.76
CA ALA A 33 -3.06 30.22 3.95
C ALA A 33 -3.36 30.80 5.35
N LEU A 34 -2.49 30.56 6.33
CA LEU A 34 -2.61 31.09 7.69
C LEU A 34 -1.95 32.46 7.88
N VAL A 35 -1.16 32.96 6.93
CA VAL A 35 -0.50 34.27 7.05
C VAL A 35 -1.55 35.37 7.18
N GLY A 36 -1.52 36.09 8.30
CA GLY A 36 -2.44 37.20 8.57
C GLY A 36 -3.79 36.78 9.17
N LYS A 37 -4.04 35.49 9.38
CA LYS A 37 -5.23 34.98 10.09
C LYS A 37 -4.92 34.72 11.57
N SER A 38 -5.84 35.10 12.46
CA SER A 38 -5.69 34.93 13.91
C SER A 38 -6.55 33.79 14.49
N SER A 39 -7.46 33.24 13.69
CA SER A 39 -8.36 32.13 14.04
C SER A 39 -8.71 31.31 12.81
N VAL A 40 -9.18 30.08 13.04
CA VAL A 40 -9.78 29.22 12.01
C VAL A 40 -11.22 29.70 11.77
N ASP A 41 -11.47 30.30 10.60
CA ASP A 41 -12.79 30.75 10.14
C ASP A 41 -13.23 29.97 8.89
N ASP A 42 -14.48 30.17 8.43
CA ASP A 42 -15.02 29.48 7.25
C ASP A 42 -14.15 29.75 6.00
N ALA A 43 -13.67 30.99 5.82
CA ALA A 43 -12.80 31.35 4.71
C ALA A 43 -11.47 30.56 4.73
N PHE A 44 -10.91 30.27 5.90
CA PHE A 44 -9.76 29.40 6.02
C PHE A 44 -10.08 27.93 5.74
N LEU A 45 -11.25 27.44 6.14
CA LEU A 45 -11.66 26.07 5.83
C LEU A 45 -11.82 25.85 4.32
N ASP A 46 -12.30 26.85 3.59
CA ASP A 46 -12.34 26.84 2.12
C ASP A 46 -10.93 26.78 1.51
N ASP A 47 -9.99 27.61 2.00
CA ASP A 47 -8.58 27.55 1.57
C ASP A 47 -7.97 26.17 1.86
N LEU A 48 -8.27 25.60 3.03
CA LEU A 48 -7.78 24.28 3.45
C LEU A 48 -8.35 23.16 2.57
N GLU A 49 -9.61 23.27 2.14
CA GLU A 49 -10.23 22.36 1.17
C GLU A 49 -9.40 22.31 -0.13
N GLU A 50 -9.11 23.47 -0.71
CA GLU A 50 -8.32 23.57 -1.94
C GLU A 50 -6.91 22.97 -1.76
N ILE A 51 -6.29 23.22 -0.61
CA ILE A 51 -4.97 22.68 -0.29
C ILE A 51 -4.98 21.15 -0.21
N LEU A 52 -5.98 20.55 0.44
CA LEU A 52 -6.08 19.10 0.57
C LEU A 52 -6.39 18.44 -0.78
N VAL A 53 -7.29 19.01 -1.57
CA VAL A 53 -7.59 18.53 -2.94
C VAL A 53 -6.34 18.62 -3.83
N SER A 54 -5.65 19.76 -3.82
CA SER A 54 -4.42 19.95 -4.61
C SER A 54 -3.22 19.13 -4.11
N SER A 55 -3.36 18.47 -2.96
CA SER A 55 -2.37 17.54 -2.38
C SER A 55 -2.75 16.08 -2.61
N ASP A 56 -3.64 15.82 -3.57
CA ASP A 56 -4.09 14.49 -3.99
C ASP A 56 -4.86 13.70 -2.92
N VAL A 57 -5.43 14.35 -1.88
CA VAL A 57 -6.28 13.66 -0.87
C VAL A 57 -7.60 13.15 -1.48
N GLY A 58 -8.14 13.85 -2.48
CA GLY A 58 -9.38 13.52 -3.15
C GLY A 58 -10.59 14.25 -2.56
N ILE A 59 -11.55 14.59 -3.42
CA ILE A 59 -12.64 15.53 -3.09
C ILE A 59 -13.49 15.01 -1.93
N GLU A 60 -14.00 13.78 -2.01
CA GLU A 60 -14.90 13.24 -1.00
C GLU A 60 -14.26 13.14 0.38
N THR A 61 -13.00 12.68 0.44
CA THR A 61 -12.26 12.58 1.70
C THR A 61 -11.92 13.96 2.25
N THR A 62 -11.55 14.92 1.41
CA THR A 62 -11.38 16.31 1.83
C THR A 62 -12.66 16.87 2.44
N LEU A 63 -13.81 16.72 1.77
CA LEU A 63 -15.09 17.23 2.29
C LEU A 63 -15.43 16.64 3.66
N LYS A 64 -15.16 15.34 3.87
CA LYS A 64 -15.32 14.70 5.19
C LYS A 64 -14.38 15.33 6.24
N ILE A 65 -13.12 15.61 5.89
CA ILE A 65 -12.15 16.24 6.80
C ILE A 65 -12.64 17.65 7.17
N ILE A 66 -13.03 18.46 6.19
CA ILE A 66 -13.49 19.84 6.39
C ILE A 66 -14.75 19.88 7.25
N ASP A 67 -15.76 19.05 6.97
CA ASP A 67 -16.99 18.97 7.79
C ASP A 67 -16.68 18.58 9.25
N ARG A 68 -15.77 17.63 9.48
CA ARG A 68 -15.34 17.24 10.84
C ARG A 68 -14.62 18.37 11.55
N LEU A 69 -13.75 19.11 10.84
CA LEU A 69 -13.06 20.28 11.40
C LEU A 69 -14.02 21.42 11.72
N GLN A 70 -14.95 21.75 10.82
CA GLN A 70 -15.92 22.83 11.02
C GLN A 70 -16.79 22.58 12.27
N LYS A 71 -17.28 21.35 12.44
CA LYS A 71 -18.03 20.93 13.64
C LYS A 71 -17.22 21.09 14.92
N ARG A 72 -15.92 20.82 14.86
CA ARG A 72 -15.02 20.90 16.02
C ARG A 72 -14.67 22.35 16.36
N VAL A 73 -14.35 23.17 15.37
CA VAL A 73 -14.08 24.62 15.53
C VAL A 73 -15.31 25.36 16.07
N THR A 74 -16.52 24.99 15.63
CA THR A 74 -17.77 25.57 16.17
C THR A 74 -17.96 25.26 17.66
N LYS A 75 -17.51 24.07 18.10
CA LYS A 75 -17.60 23.63 19.49
C LYS A 75 -16.50 24.25 20.35
N ASP A 76 -15.28 24.25 19.84
CA ASP A 76 -14.06 24.72 20.51
C ASP A 76 -13.80 26.16 20.02
N LYS A 77 -14.47 27.14 20.66
CA LYS A 77 -14.59 28.57 20.27
C LYS A 77 -13.31 29.31 19.83
N TYR A 78 -12.12 28.75 20.09
CA TYR A 78 -10.85 29.29 19.62
C TYR A 78 -9.93 28.12 19.26
N VAL A 79 -9.60 27.99 17.98
CA VAL A 79 -8.59 27.05 17.49
C VAL A 79 -7.44 27.87 16.92
N GLY A 80 -6.26 27.72 17.53
CA GLY A 80 -5.03 28.35 17.03
C GLY A 80 -4.39 27.58 15.87
N VAL A 81 -3.46 28.21 15.16
CA VAL A 81 -2.70 27.61 14.05
C VAL A 81 -2.00 26.31 14.44
N THR A 82 -1.33 26.28 15.60
CA THR A 82 -0.62 25.10 16.09
C THR A 82 -1.59 23.97 16.46
N GLU A 83 -2.80 24.34 16.90
CA GLU A 83 -3.85 23.39 17.26
C GLU A 83 -4.50 22.76 16.02
N LEU A 84 -4.63 23.52 14.93
CA LEU A 84 -5.15 23.02 13.66
C LEU A 84 -4.35 21.81 13.12
N ASN A 85 -3.02 21.86 13.15
CA ASN A 85 -2.20 20.73 12.69
C ASN A 85 -2.49 19.46 13.50
N ASN A 86 -2.68 19.60 14.81
CA ASN A 86 -3.05 18.47 15.67
C ASN A 86 -4.49 17.99 15.38
N LEU A 87 -5.43 18.90 15.12
CA LEU A 87 -6.79 18.55 14.74
C LEU A 87 -6.82 17.79 13.41
N LEU A 88 -6.13 18.28 12.38
CA LEU A 88 -6.00 17.61 11.08
C LEU A 88 -5.42 16.21 11.24
N LYS A 89 -4.33 16.10 12.01
CA LYS A 89 -3.68 14.84 12.34
C LYS A 89 -4.66 13.86 13.00
N GLU A 90 -5.43 14.30 13.99
CA GLU A 90 -6.43 13.46 14.66
C GLU A 90 -7.56 13.03 13.72
N GLU A 91 -8.11 13.94 12.91
CA GLU A 91 -9.22 13.62 12.01
C GLU A 91 -8.79 12.71 10.86
N VAL A 92 -7.61 12.92 10.28
CA VAL A 92 -7.02 12.01 9.30
C VAL A 92 -6.78 10.63 9.92
N GLY A 93 -6.23 10.58 11.14
CA GLY A 93 -6.02 9.32 11.86
C GLY A 93 -7.34 8.53 12.04
N LYS A 94 -8.42 9.21 12.41
CA LYS A 94 -9.74 8.57 12.56
C LYS A 94 -10.28 8.00 11.24
N LEU A 95 -10.10 8.71 10.12
CA LEU A 95 -10.54 8.22 8.80
C LEU A 95 -9.80 6.94 8.40
N MET A 96 -8.55 6.75 8.85
CA MET A 96 -7.79 5.52 8.59
C MET A 96 -8.13 4.37 9.57
N ASP A 97 -8.77 4.66 10.70
CA ASP A 97 -9.10 3.69 11.77
C ASP A 97 -10.36 2.86 11.50
N GLU A 98 -11.22 3.32 10.60
CA GLU A 98 -12.51 2.70 10.30
C GLU A 98 -12.35 1.33 9.56
N ASN A 99 -11.11 0.94 9.21
CA ASN A 99 -10.79 -0.23 8.39
C ASN A 99 -10.25 -1.41 9.22
N LYS A 100 -11.16 -2.21 9.79
CA LYS A 100 -10.78 -3.51 10.39
C LYS A 100 -10.58 -4.55 9.30
N SER A 101 -9.48 -5.30 9.35
CA SER A 101 -9.23 -6.42 8.44
C SER A 101 -8.74 -7.67 9.16
N ASP A 102 -9.11 -8.83 8.63
CA ASP A 102 -8.67 -10.15 9.11
C ASP A 102 -7.36 -10.63 8.49
N ILE A 103 -6.53 -9.73 7.98
CA ILE A 103 -5.22 -10.06 7.38
C ILE A 103 -4.13 -10.03 8.46
N PRO A 104 -3.06 -10.84 8.36
CA PRO A 104 -1.84 -10.69 9.15
C PRO A 104 -1.36 -9.23 9.20
N THR A 105 -1.07 -8.75 10.41
CA THR A 105 -0.54 -7.40 10.66
C THR A 105 0.98 -7.35 10.63
N ASP A 106 1.65 -8.49 10.62
CA ASP A 106 3.10 -8.61 10.50
C ASP A 106 3.54 -9.80 9.64
N PHE A 107 4.86 -10.02 9.53
CA PHE A 107 5.46 -11.09 8.74
C PHE A 107 5.60 -12.43 9.51
N THR A 108 5.30 -12.46 10.81
CA THR A 108 5.54 -13.59 11.71
C THR A 108 4.29 -14.45 11.95
N ASP A 109 3.14 -13.82 12.17
CA ASP A 109 1.86 -14.52 12.40
C ASP A 109 1.07 -14.63 11.10
N LEU A 110 0.99 -15.85 10.57
CA LEU A 110 0.23 -16.17 9.36
C LEU A 110 -1.19 -16.70 9.66
N LYS A 111 -1.71 -16.46 10.87
CA LYS A 111 -3.05 -16.84 11.31
C LYS A 111 -3.34 -18.34 11.20
N GLY A 112 -2.32 -19.16 11.45
CA GLY A 112 -2.42 -20.63 11.40
C GLY A 112 -2.55 -21.22 9.99
N VAL A 113 -2.36 -20.42 8.93
CA VAL A 113 -2.44 -20.86 7.54
C VAL A 113 -1.05 -21.22 7.01
N LYS A 114 -0.93 -22.37 6.33
CA LYS A 114 0.30 -22.81 5.69
C LYS A 114 0.06 -23.63 4.41
N PRO A 115 0.62 -23.24 3.25
CA PRO A 115 1.27 -21.95 3.00
C PRO A 115 0.25 -20.80 2.99
N TYR A 116 0.64 -19.65 3.51
CA TYR A 116 -0.09 -18.39 3.30
C TYR A 116 0.15 -17.91 1.87
N VAL A 117 -0.91 -17.55 1.14
CA VAL A 117 -0.86 -17.34 -0.31
C VAL A 117 -1.23 -15.91 -0.62
N VAL A 118 -0.27 -15.16 -1.17
CA VAL A 118 -0.42 -13.77 -1.58
C VAL A 118 -0.45 -13.69 -3.10
N MET A 119 -1.52 -13.13 -3.65
CA MET A 119 -1.62 -12.77 -5.06
C MET A 119 -1.42 -11.27 -5.22
N VAL A 120 -0.35 -10.87 -5.89
CA VAL A 120 0.02 -9.45 -6.04
C VAL A 120 -0.50 -8.92 -7.36
N VAL A 121 -1.38 -7.92 -7.30
CA VAL A 121 -2.07 -7.34 -8.46
C VAL A 121 -1.82 -5.83 -8.58
N GLY A 122 -2.18 -5.23 -9.71
CA GLY A 122 -1.97 -3.80 -9.99
C GLY A 122 -1.45 -3.55 -11.40
N VAL A 123 -1.39 -2.28 -11.83
CA VAL A 123 -0.98 -1.97 -13.21
C VAL A 123 0.53 -2.15 -13.44
N ASN A 124 0.97 -2.11 -14.69
CA ASN A 124 2.39 -2.17 -15.00
C ASN A 124 3.13 -0.91 -14.48
N GLY A 125 4.36 -1.08 -13.99
CA GLY A 125 5.21 0.03 -13.54
C GLY A 125 4.97 0.54 -12.11
N VAL A 126 3.94 0.06 -11.41
CA VAL A 126 3.65 0.42 -10.00
C VAL A 126 4.54 -0.29 -8.98
N GLY A 127 5.49 -1.11 -9.42
CA GLY A 127 6.44 -1.77 -8.53
C GLY A 127 6.03 -3.15 -7.99
N LYS A 128 5.05 -3.85 -8.59
CA LYS A 128 4.63 -5.21 -8.16
C LYS A 128 5.79 -6.18 -7.90
N THR A 129 6.59 -6.47 -8.92
CA THR A 129 7.72 -7.41 -8.84
C THR A 129 8.76 -6.96 -7.82
N THR A 130 8.99 -5.65 -7.69
CA THR A 130 9.88 -5.08 -6.67
C THR A 130 9.32 -5.29 -5.26
N THR A 131 8.02 -5.04 -5.04
CA THR A 131 7.33 -5.29 -3.77
C THR A 131 7.40 -6.77 -3.39
N ILE A 132 7.18 -7.68 -4.34
CA ILE A 132 7.32 -9.13 -4.13
C ILE A 132 8.72 -9.49 -3.63
N GLY A 133 9.76 -8.96 -4.30
CA GLY A 133 11.14 -9.19 -3.91
C GLY A 133 11.47 -8.69 -2.50
N LYS A 134 10.96 -7.51 -2.13
CA LYS A 134 11.12 -6.96 -0.77
C LYS A 134 10.33 -7.76 0.27
N MET A 135 9.10 -8.20 -0.04
CA MET A 135 8.31 -9.07 0.84
C MET A 135 9.01 -10.40 1.08
N ALA A 136 9.56 -11.03 0.04
CA ALA A 136 10.30 -12.28 0.15
C ALA A 136 11.51 -12.15 1.10
N ASN A 137 12.25 -11.04 1.01
CA ASN A 137 13.32 -10.71 1.95
C ASN A 137 12.82 -10.58 3.40
N GLN A 138 11.73 -9.84 3.62
CA GLN A 138 11.15 -9.64 4.97
C GLN A 138 10.70 -10.96 5.59
N TYR A 139 9.97 -11.80 4.85
CA TYR A 139 9.56 -13.12 5.32
C TYR A 139 10.76 -14.03 5.62
N LYS A 140 11.79 -14.03 4.75
CA LYS A 140 13.01 -14.81 4.98
C LYS A 140 13.75 -14.37 6.25
N LYS A 141 13.85 -13.06 6.49
CA LYS A 141 14.50 -12.51 7.69
C LYS A 141 13.88 -12.97 9.00
N VAL A 142 12.57 -13.20 9.00
CA VAL A 142 11.86 -13.74 10.16
C VAL A 142 11.75 -15.28 10.14
N GLY A 143 12.57 -15.94 9.30
CA GLY A 143 12.73 -17.39 9.27
C GLY A 143 11.68 -18.15 8.47
N LYS A 144 10.84 -17.48 7.68
CA LYS A 144 9.80 -18.14 6.87
C LYS A 144 10.39 -18.68 5.57
N LYS A 145 9.95 -19.88 5.17
CA LYS A 145 10.21 -20.47 3.86
C LYS A 145 9.26 -19.86 2.83
N VAL A 146 9.83 -19.19 1.82
CA VAL A 146 9.07 -18.49 0.78
C VAL A 146 9.18 -19.25 -0.54
N VAL A 147 8.14 -19.21 -1.37
CA VAL A 147 8.17 -19.64 -2.78
C VAL A 147 7.52 -18.55 -3.64
N LEU A 148 8.13 -18.21 -4.77
CA LEU A 148 7.61 -17.20 -5.70
C LEU A 148 7.06 -17.85 -6.97
N GLY A 149 5.95 -17.31 -7.49
CA GLY A 149 5.36 -17.72 -8.76
C GLY A 149 5.40 -16.60 -9.80
N ALA A 150 6.01 -16.85 -10.95
CA ALA A 150 6.18 -15.87 -12.03
C ALA A 150 4.96 -15.83 -12.97
N GLY A 151 3.85 -15.30 -12.50
CA GLY A 151 2.59 -15.21 -13.25
C GLY A 151 2.46 -14.00 -14.20
N ASP A 152 3.37 -13.02 -14.23
CA ASP A 152 3.46 -12.04 -15.35
C ASP A 152 4.14 -12.68 -16.57
N THR A 153 3.48 -13.70 -17.14
CA THR A 153 4.03 -14.52 -18.23
C THR A 153 4.08 -13.78 -19.57
N PHE A 154 3.40 -12.64 -19.70
CA PHE A 154 3.39 -11.86 -20.94
C PHE A 154 4.66 -11.03 -21.15
N ARG A 155 5.50 -10.87 -20.12
CA ARG A 155 6.71 -10.04 -20.18
C ARG A 155 7.90 -10.89 -19.78
N ALA A 156 8.72 -11.30 -20.76
CA ALA A 156 9.95 -12.04 -20.49
C ALA A 156 10.83 -11.33 -19.44
N ALA A 157 10.95 -9.99 -19.54
CA ALA A 157 11.69 -9.20 -18.58
C ALA A 157 11.10 -9.25 -17.15
N ALA A 158 9.78 -9.41 -16.99
CA ALA A 158 9.17 -9.52 -15.66
C ALA A 158 9.51 -10.87 -15.00
N VAL A 159 9.45 -11.96 -15.79
CA VAL A 159 9.87 -13.30 -15.33
C VAL A 159 11.34 -13.29 -14.90
N GLU A 160 12.23 -12.75 -15.73
CA GLU A 160 13.66 -12.67 -15.40
C GLU A 160 13.94 -11.74 -14.21
N GLN A 161 13.24 -10.62 -14.11
CA GLN A 161 13.34 -9.73 -12.95
C GLN A 161 12.93 -10.43 -11.66
N LEU A 162 11.86 -11.23 -11.67
CA LEU A 162 11.43 -12.00 -10.51
C LEU A 162 12.44 -13.10 -10.14
N LYS A 163 13.03 -13.77 -11.14
CA LYS A 163 14.13 -14.73 -10.91
C LYS A 163 15.34 -14.07 -10.25
N ILE A 164 15.73 -12.87 -10.69
CA ILE A 164 16.82 -12.11 -10.06
C ILE A 164 16.49 -11.81 -8.59
N TRP A 165 15.26 -11.41 -8.28
CA TRP A 165 14.81 -11.24 -6.90
C TRP A 165 14.83 -12.54 -6.09
N GLY A 166 14.41 -13.65 -6.68
CA GLY A 166 14.49 -14.97 -6.08
C GLY A 166 15.92 -15.38 -5.77
N SER A 167 16.84 -15.27 -6.73
CA SER A 167 18.27 -15.55 -6.52
C SER A 167 18.89 -14.62 -5.47
N ARG A 168 18.57 -13.32 -5.50
CA ARG A 168 19.06 -12.34 -4.51
C ARG A 168 18.60 -12.68 -3.09
N ASN A 169 17.38 -13.19 -2.94
CA ASN A 169 16.83 -13.61 -1.66
C ASN A 169 17.12 -15.07 -1.34
N ASP A 170 17.72 -15.84 -2.24
CA ASP A 170 17.84 -17.30 -2.13
C ASP A 170 16.48 -17.93 -1.76
N VAL A 171 15.53 -17.71 -2.68
CA VAL A 171 14.12 -18.16 -2.64
C VAL A 171 13.78 -18.79 -4.00
N PRO A 172 13.15 -19.98 -4.04
CA PRO A 172 12.77 -20.63 -5.28
C PRO A 172 11.71 -19.82 -6.06
N VAL A 173 11.87 -19.79 -7.39
CA VAL A 173 10.94 -19.12 -8.31
C VAL A 173 10.43 -20.12 -9.33
N ILE A 174 9.11 -20.33 -9.34
CA ILE A 174 8.43 -21.21 -10.28
C ILE A 174 8.00 -20.41 -11.49
N SER A 175 8.38 -20.88 -12.68
CA SER A 175 8.09 -20.21 -13.95
C SER A 175 8.05 -21.22 -15.09
N HIS A 176 7.14 -21.01 -16.05
CA HIS A 176 7.09 -21.77 -17.30
C HIS A 176 7.62 -20.96 -18.50
N GLY A 177 8.21 -19.79 -18.26
CA GLY A 177 8.65 -18.88 -19.31
C GLY A 177 7.53 -18.01 -19.89
N MET A 178 7.83 -17.31 -20.99
CA MET A 178 6.96 -16.32 -21.61
C MET A 178 5.79 -16.96 -22.37
N ASN A 179 4.66 -16.27 -22.45
CA ASN A 179 3.45 -16.67 -23.21
C ASN A 179 2.84 -18.00 -22.74
N THR A 180 3.03 -18.33 -21.47
CA THR A 180 2.39 -19.47 -20.81
C THR A 180 1.17 -19.04 -20.00
N ASP A 181 0.28 -19.98 -19.69
CA ASP A 181 -0.92 -19.70 -18.88
C ASP A 181 -0.54 -19.32 -17.44
N PRO A 182 -0.81 -18.07 -16.97
CA PRO A 182 -0.49 -17.64 -15.62
C PRO A 182 -1.12 -18.53 -14.54
N ALA A 183 -2.33 -19.03 -14.80
CA ALA A 183 -3.04 -19.88 -13.85
C ALA A 183 -2.33 -21.23 -13.64
N SER A 184 -1.71 -21.79 -14.69
CA SER A 184 -0.89 -23.00 -14.59
C SER A 184 0.39 -22.76 -13.78
N VAL A 185 1.05 -21.61 -13.96
CA VAL A 185 2.20 -21.22 -13.13
C VAL A 185 1.80 -21.13 -11.66
N ALA A 186 0.67 -20.48 -11.36
CA ALA A 186 0.17 -20.36 -9.98
C ALA A 186 -0.18 -21.73 -9.37
N PHE A 187 -0.80 -22.63 -10.13
CA PHE A 187 -1.09 -24.01 -9.71
C PHE A 187 0.17 -24.74 -9.26
N ASP A 188 1.17 -24.78 -10.14
CA ASP A 188 2.42 -25.50 -9.89
C ASP A 188 3.24 -24.85 -8.79
N THR A 189 3.16 -23.52 -8.65
CA THR A 189 3.79 -22.80 -7.53
C THR A 189 3.23 -23.27 -6.19
N ILE A 190 1.90 -23.30 -6.04
CA ILE A 190 1.28 -23.73 -4.79
C ILE A 190 1.56 -25.20 -4.51
N LYS A 191 1.46 -26.06 -5.53
CA LYS A 191 1.74 -27.50 -5.37
C LYS A 191 3.16 -27.73 -4.87
N GLN A 192 4.15 -27.11 -5.51
CA GLN A 192 5.55 -27.22 -5.07
C GLN A 192 5.75 -26.62 -3.68
N ALA A 193 5.09 -25.51 -3.36
CA ALA A 193 5.17 -24.91 -2.02
C ALA A 193 4.64 -25.83 -0.92
N VAL A 194 3.56 -26.59 -1.19
CA VAL A 194 3.07 -27.64 -0.29
C VAL A 194 4.11 -28.75 -0.14
N ASP A 195 4.66 -29.25 -1.25
CA ASP A 195 5.68 -30.32 -1.23
C ASP A 195 6.96 -29.90 -0.49
N MET A 196 7.33 -28.61 -0.55
CA MET A 196 8.49 -28.02 0.12
C MET A 196 8.22 -27.62 1.59
N ASP A 197 6.99 -27.83 2.08
CA ASP A 197 6.54 -27.37 3.40
C ASP A 197 6.81 -25.87 3.61
N ALA A 198 6.55 -25.07 2.58
CA ALA A 198 6.76 -23.63 2.59
C ALA A 198 5.74 -22.90 3.48
N ASP A 199 6.14 -21.77 4.06
CA ASP A 199 5.28 -20.95 4.91
C ASP A 199 4.48 -19.93 4.08
N VAL A 200 5.08 -19.38 3.02
CA VAL A 200 4.50 -18.30 2.22
C VAL A 200 4.69 -18.54 0.72
N VAL A 201 3.63 -18.31 -0.04
CA VAL A 201 3.64 -18.25 -1.52
C VAL A 201 3.30 -16.84 -1.95
N ILE A 202 4.08 -16.26 -2.87
CA ILE A 202 3.79 -14.95 -3.46
C ILE A 202 3.73 -15.09 -4.98
N ILE A 203 2.59 -14.78 -5.58
CA ILE A 203 2.34 -14.87 -7.02
C ILE A 203 2.37 -13.48 -7.64
N ASP A 204 3.27 -13.25 -8.60
CA ASP A 204 3.25 -12.06 -9.47
C ASP A 204 2.18 -12.23 -10.56
N THR A 205 1.56 -11.14 -11.01
CA THR A 205 0.54 -11.17 -12.06
C THR A 205 0.80 -10.09 -13.11
N ALA A 206 0.20 -10.26 -14.29
CA ALA A 206 0.18 -9.17 -15.28
C ALA A 206 -0.61 -7.95 -14.76
N GLY A 207 -0.35 -6.77 -15.34
CA GLY A 207 -0.97 -5.50 -14.96
C GLY A 207 -1.55 -4.69 -16.12
N ARG A 208 -2.12 -5.36 -17.13
CA ARG A 208 -2.56 -4.75 -18.40
C ARG A 208 -3.98 -4.14 -18.30
N LEU A 209 -4.16 -3.11 -17.47
CA LEU A 209 -5.49 -2.51 -17.20
C LEU A 209 -6.19 -1.90 -18.42
N HIS A 210 -5.49 -1.60 -19.52
CA HIS A 210 -6.12 -1.19 -20.78
C HIS A 210 -7.06 -2.25 -21.37
N ASN A 211 -6.81 -3.54 -21.07
CA ASN A 211 -7.72 -4.64 -21.38
C ASN A 211 -8.37 -5.14 -20.07
N LYS A 212 -9.29 -4.34 -19.52
CA LYS A 212 -9.93 -4.60 -18.22
C LYS A 212 -10.55 -6.00 -18.14
N ILE A 213 -11.38 -6.36 -19.11
CA ILE A 213 -12.11 -7.64 -19.11
C ILE A 213 -11.13 -8.82 -19.10
N GLY A 214 -10.17 -8.83 -20.03
CA GLY A 214 -9.19 -9.92 -20.13
C GLY A 214 -8.32 -10.07 -18.88
N LEU A 215 -7.89 -8.94 -18.28
CA LEU A 215 -7.13 -8.97 -17.04
C LEU A 215 -7.95 -9.56 -15.87
N MET A 216 -9.23 -9.21 -15.77
CA MET A 216 -10.07 -9.67 -14.66
C MET A 216 -10.46 -11.14 -14.78
N ASP A 217 -10.71 -11.61 -16.00
CA ASP A 217 -10.92 -13.03 -16.27
C ASP A 217 -9.67 -13.86 -15.93
N GLU A 218 -8.48 -13.33 -16.24
CA GLU A 218 -7.21 -13.94 -15.90
C GLU A 218 -7.00 -14.03 -14.39
N LEU A 219 -7.18 -12.94 -13.64
CA LEU A 219 -7.06 -12.93 -12.18
C LEU A 219 -8.06 -13.90 -11.52
N SER A 220 -9.30 -13.93 -12.02
CA SER A 220 -10.35 -14.85 -11.57
C SER A 220 -9.98 -16.31 -11.85
N LYS A 221 -9.39 -16.59 -13.02
CA LYS A 221 -8.89 -17.92 -13.39
C LYS A 221 -7.73 -18.34 -12.48
N ILE A 222 -6.77 -17.46 -12.21
CA ILE A 222 -5.65 -17.73 -11.29
C ILE A 222 -6.20 -18.13 -9.92
N LYS A 223 -7.10 -17.32 -9.33
CA LYS A 223 -7.78 -17.63 -8.06
C LYS A 223 -8.44 -19.01 -8.08
N ARG A 224 -9.31 -19.28 -9.06
CA ARG A 224 -10.03 -20.56 -9.17
C ARG A 224 -9.09 -21.76 -9.29
N VAL A 225 -7.95 -21.60 -9.97
CA VAL A 225 -6.99 -22.69 -10.15
C VAL A 225 -6.19 -22.93 -8.86
N MET A 226 -5.78 -21.88 -8.16
CA MET A 226 -5.14 -21.99 -6.83
C MET A 226 -6.05 -22.72 -5.83
N GLN A 227 -7.35 -22.46 -5.88
CA GLN A 227 -8.37 -23.08 -5.00
C GLN A 227 -8.52 -24.59 -5.17
N LYS A 228 -8.05 -25.16 -6.28
CA LYS A 228 -8.02 -26.62 -6.48
C LYS A 228 -6.99 -27.31 -5.59
N VAL A 229 -5.95 -26.58 -5.15
CA VAL A 229 -4.89 -27.10 -4.28
C VAL A 229 -5.16 -26.67 -2.83
N ILE A 230 -5.46 -25.38 -2.62
CA ILE A 230 -5.78 -24.83 -1.30
C ILE A 230 -7.13 -24.09 -1.40
N PRO A 231 -8.24 -24.67 -0.90
CA PRO A 231 -9.58 -24.10 -1.08
C PRO A 231 -9.77 -22.65 -0.61
N THR A 232 -8.98 -22.21 0.37
CA THR A 232 -9.01 -20.85 0.94
C THR A 232 -8.08 -19.86 0.23
N ALA A 233 -7.31 -20.29 -0.78
CA ALA A 233 -6.39 -19.41 -1.50
C ALA A 233 -7.09 -18.52 -2.54
N PRO A 234 -6.53 -17.33 -2.87
CA PRO A 234 -5.45 -16.66 -2.12
C PRO A 234 -5.99 -16.11 -0.80
N HIS A 235 -5.12 -16.08 0.21
CA HIS A 235 -5.44 -15.53 1.53
C HIS A 235 -5.30 -13.99 1.53
N GLU A 236 -4.42 -13.47 0.67
CA GLU A 236 -4.21 -12.04 0.44
C GLU A 236 -4.25 -11.73 -1.06
N ILE A 237 -5.05 -10.76 -1.45
CA ILE A 237 -5.00 -10.12 -2.76
C ILE A 237 -4.47 -8.72 -2.53
N LEU A 238 -3.16 -8.56 -2.75
CA LEU A 238 -2.43 -7.32 -2.48
C LEU A 238 -2.41 -6.46 -3.75
N LEU A 239 -3.15 -5.35 -3.73
CA LEU A 239 -3.11 -4.36 -4.80
C LEU A 239 -1.96 -3.38 -4.57
N VAL A 240 -1.02 -3.34 -5.51
CA VAL A 240 0.10 -2.40 -5.49
C VAL A 240 -0.25 -1.17 -6.31
N LEU A 241 -0.09 0.01 -5.71
CA LEU A 241 -0.35 1.30 -6.31
C LEU A 241 0.89 2.20 -6.26
N ASP A 242 0.98 3.12 -7.21
CA ASP A 242 2.06 4.10 -7.30
C ASP A 242 1.61 5.44 -6.72
N ALA A 243 2.08 5.78 -5.53
CA ALA A 243 1.71 7.02 -4.85
C ALA A 243 2.19 8.28 -5.59
N SER A 244 3.21 8.16 -6.46
CA SER A 244 3.68 9.29 -7.29
C SER A 244 2.66 9.72 -8.35
N THR A 245 1.66 8.89 -8.62
CA THR A 245 0.61 9.18 -9.61
C THR A 245 -0.60 9.92 -9.02
N GLY A 246 -0.65 10.13 -7.69
CA GLY A 246 -1.73 10.86 -7.03
C GLY A 246 -3.10 10.23 -7.31
N GLN A 247 -4.11 11.04 -7.65
CA GLN A 247 -5.47 10.58 -7.94
C GLN A 247 -5.60 9.48 -9.01
N ASN A 248 -4.61 9.30 -9.89
CA ASN A 248 -4.60 8.15 -10.81
C ASN A 248 -4.47 6.81 -10.07
N ALA A 249 -3.74 6.76 -8.95
CA ALA A 249 -3.66 5.57 -8.10
C ALA A 249 -5.02 5.27 -7.44
N PHE A 250 -5.74 6.31 -7.03
CA PHE A 250 -7.09 6.18 -6.49
C PHE A 250 -8.06 5.59 -7.53
N GLU A 251 -8.06 6.12 -8.75
CA GLU A 251 -8.92 5.60 -9.83
C GLU A 251 -8.55 4.17 -10.22
N GLN A 252 -7.27 3.81 -10.20
CA GLN A 252 -6.84 2.42 -10.38
C GLN A 252 -7.37 1.52 -9.26
N ALA A 253 -7.29 1.95 -8.00
CA ALA A 253 -7.85 1.21 -6.87
C ALA A 253 -9.35 0.96 -7.05
N LYS A 254 -10.10 1.97 -7.47
CA LYS A 254 -11.53 1.83 -7.80
C LYS A 254 -11.80 0.77 -8.87
N GLN A 255 -10.99 0.76 -9.93
CA GLN A 255 -11.17 -0.19 -11.02
C GLN A 255 -10.82 -1.63 -10.63
N PHE A 256 -9.77 -1.83 -9.82
CA PHE A 256 -9.41 -3.17 -9.34
C PHE A 256 -10.39 -3.69 -8.29
N THR A 257 -10.78 -2.87 -7.32
CA THR A 257 -11.72 -3.27 -6.25
C THR A 257 -13.12 -3.57 -6.78
N ALA A 258 -13.54 -2.92 -7.86
CA ALA A 258 -14.81 -3.24 -8.53
C ALA A 258 -14.80 -4.62 -9.23
N ALA A 259 -13.62 -5.17 -9.52
CA ALA A 259 -13.49 -6.33 -10.39
C ALA A 259 -12.79 -7.54 -9.74
N THR A 260 -12.07 -7.35 -8.64
CA THR A 260 -11.48 -8.43 -7.85
C THR A 260 -11.55 -8.10 -6.36
N GLU A 261 -11.60 -9.14 -5.52
CA GLU A 261 -11.71 -9.03 -4.06
C GLU A 261 -10.37 -8.64 -3.42
N VAL A 262 -9.88 -7.44 -3.75
CA VAL A 262 -8.69 -6.87 -3.11
C VAL A 262 -8.96 -6.72 -1.62
N ASN A 263 -8.05 -7.24 -0.80
CA ASN A 263 -8.19 -7.18 0.66
C ASN A 263 -7.01 -6.48 1.35
N ALA A 264 -5.92 -6.19 0.65
CA ALA A 264 -4.81 -5.38 1.15
C ALA A 264 -4.26 -4.43 0.08
N LEU A 265 -3.72 -3.29 0.51
CA LEU A 265 -3.05 -2.32 -0.36
C LEU A 265 -1.55 -2.19 -0.04
N ALA A 266 -0.75 -1.99 -1.07
CA ALA A 266 0.65 -1.54 -0.96
C ALA A 266 0.84 -0.25 -1.75
N LEU A 267 1.35 0.80 -1.11
CA LEU A 267 1.62 2.08 -1.76
C LEU A 267 3.12 2.24 -1.94
N THR A 268 3.57 2.44 -3.17
CA THR A 268 5.00 2.53 -3.51
C THR A 268 5.41 3.93 -3.95
N LYS A 269 6.72 4.17 -4.02
CA LYS A 269 7.34 5.41 -4.53
C LYS A 269 6.94 6.66 -3.74
N LEU A 270 6.72 6.53 -2.44
CA LEU A 270 6.41 7.67 -1.57
C LEU A 270 7.59 8.65 -1.47
N ASP A 271 8.81 8.12 -1.46
CA ASP A 271 10.08 8.86 -1.37
C ASP A 271 10.34 9.87 -2.48
N GLY A 272 9.72 9.66 -3.64
CA GLY A 272 9.92 10.52 -4.81
C GLY A 272 8.99 11.72 -4.88
N THR A 273 7.88 11.75 -4.13
CA THR A 273 6.68 12.51 -4.51
C THR A 273 6.14 13.44 -3.43
N ALA A 274 5.52 14.55 -3.87
CA ALA A 274 4.70 15.43 -3.04
C ALA A 274 3.21 15.01 -3.01
N LYS A 275 2.85 13.94 -3.73
CA LYS A 275 1.47 13.46 -3.92
C LYS A 275 1.06 12.37 -2.92
N GLY A 276 1.75 12.27 -1.78
CA GLY A 276 1.48 11.24 -0.77
C GLY A 276 0.10 11.38 -0.10
N GLY A 277 -0.61 12.50 -0.27
CA GLY A 277 -1.97 12.67 0.25
C GLY A 277 -2.97 11.63 -0.27
N VAL A 278 -2.70 11.00 -1.42
CA VAL A 278 -3.54 9.92 -1.97
C VAL A 278 -3.68 8.74 -1.02
N VAL A 279 -2.70 8.51 -0.14
CA VAL A 279 -2.76 7.45 0.89
C VAL A 279 -3.99 7.62 1.78
N ILE A 280 -4.31 8.86 2.14
CA ILE A 280 -5.44 9.20 3.01
C ILE A 280 -6.76 8.91 2.28
N GLY A 281 -6.90 9.40 1.05
CA GLY A 281 -8.11 9.19 0.24
C GLY A 281 -8.38 7.72 -0.06
N VAL A 282 -7.35 6.98 -0.45
CA VAL A 282 -7.46 5.54 -0.72
C VAL A 282 -7.86 4.77 0.54
N ALA A 283 -7.29 5.09 1.69
CA ALA A 283 -7.65 4.44 2.96
C ALA A 283 -9.12 4.73 3.35
N ASP A 284 -9.56 5.98 3.28
CA ASP A 284 -10.93 6.38 3.63
C ASP A 284 -12.00 5.74 2.72
N GLN A 285 -11.73 5.68 1.41
CA GLN A 285 -12.79 5.35 0.44
C GLN A 285 -12.97 3.85 0.22
N PHE A 286 -11.88 3.09 0.12
CA PHE A 286 -11.98 1.67 -0.24
C PHE A 286 -12.27 0.77 0.95
N HIS A 287 -12.09 1.27 2.17
CA HIS A 287 -12.19 0.47 3.39
C HIS A 287 -11.27 -0.78 3.39
N ILE A 288 -10.20 -0.73 2.59
CA ILE A 288 -9.18 -1.77 2.50
C ILE A 288 -7.94 -1.28 3.24
N PRO A 289 -7.36 -2.09 4.14
CA PRO A 289 -6.16 -1.69 4.87
C PRO A 289 -4.99 -1.44 3.92
N VAL A 290 -4.34 -0.27 4.06
CA VAL A 290 -2.97 -0.11 3.60
C VAL A 290 -2.10 -0.97 4.50
N LYS A 291 -1.48 -2.00 3.91
CA LYS A 291 -0.64 -2.96 4.64
C LYS A 291 0.84 -2.64 4.50
N TYR A 292 1.25 -2.17 3.32
CA TYR A 292 2.65 -1.87 3.05
C TYR A 292 2.84 -0.49 2.44
N ILE A 293 3.99 0.10 2.75
CA ILE A 293 4.49 1.32 2.13
C ILE A 293 5.92 1.13 1.64
N GLY A 294 6.16 1.53 0.40
CA GLY A 294 7.47 1.54 -0.25
C GLY A 294 8.04 2.96 -0.23
N VAL A 295 9.15 3.13 0.48
CA VAL A 295 9.80 4.43 0.76
C VAL A 295 11.22 4.50 0.20
N GLY A 296 11.48 3.81 -0.92
CA GLY A 296 12.81 3.77 -1.56
C GLY A 296 12.99 2.57 -2.48
N GLU A 297 14.18 2.44 -3.07
CA GLU A 297 14.53 1.36 -4.01
C GLU A 297 15.24 0.18 -3.36
N GLY A 298 15.83 0.38 -2.17
CA GLY A 298 16.56 -0.63 -1.43
C GLY A 298 15.68 -1.82 -1.02
N ILE A 299 16.31 -2.98 -0.82
CA ILE A 299 15.63 -4.22 -0.45
C ILE A 299 14.89 -4.14 0.90
N GLU A 300 15.31 -3.21 1.76
CA GLU A 300 14.72 -2.93 3.06
C GLU A 300 13.66 -1.83 3.04
N ASP A 301 13.45 -1.17 1.90
CA ASP A 301 12.57 0.00 1.81
C ASP A 301 11.10 -0.39 1.56
N LEU A 302 10.67 -1.47 2.20
CA LEU A 302 9.27 -1.87 2.33
C LEU A 302 8.96 -1.97 3.82
N GLN A 303 8.02 -1.16 4.29
CA GLN A 303 7.61 -1.15 5.67
C GLN A 303 6.17 -1.63 5.80
N LEU A 304 5.85 -2.28 6.92
CA LEU A 304 4.46 -2.44 7.34
C LEU A 304 3.89 -1.06 7.63
N PHE A 305 2.67 -0.83 7.18
CA PHE A 305 2.01 0.44 7.38
C PHE A 305 1.61 0.60 8.85
N ASN A 306 2.15 1.63 9.49
CA ASN A 306 1.70 2.08 10.79
C ASN A 306 1.00 3.42 10.61
N LYS A 307 -0.32 3.41 10.78
CA LYS A 307 -1.17 4.60 10.64
C LYS A 307 -0.71 5.77 11.51
N GLN A 308 -0.36 5.50 12.76
CA GLN A 308 -0.02 6.54 13.73
C GLN A 308 1.31 7.16 13.33
N GLU A 309 2.31 6.35 12.98
CA GLU A 309 3.59 6.84 12.52
C GLU A 309 3.47 7.57 11.18
N PHE A 310 2.67 7.09 10.24
CA PHE A 310 2.45 7.75 8.96
C PHE A 310 1.84 9.15 9.13
N VAL A 311 0.76 9.24 9.91
CA VAL A 311 0.05 10.51 10.18
C VAL A 311 0.93 11.43 11.03
N ASP A 312 1.66 10.90 12.01
CA ASP A 312 2.67 11.64 12.76
C ASP A 312 3.72 12.24 11.82
N SER A 313 4.32 11.44 10.93
CA SER A 313 5.36 11.87 9.99
C SER A 313 4.87 12.92 9.00
N LEU A 314 3.63 12.78 8.51
CA LEU A 314 3.05 13.70 7.53
C LEU A 314 2.78 15.10 8.11
N PHE A 315 2.41 15.19 9.38
CA PHE A 315 2.06 16.45 10.06
C PHE A 315 3.10 16.90 11.10
N LYS A 316 4.25 16.21 11.20
CA LYS A 316 5.34 16.55 12.12
C LYS A 316 5.84 17.95 11.80
N SER A 317 5.70 18.89 12.73
CA SER A 317 6.32 20.23 12.63
C SER A 317 7.82 20.16 12.92
#